data_AF-A0A7C3ITU9-F1
#
_entry.id   AF-A0A7C3ITU9-F1
#
_cell.length_a   1.000
_cell.length_b   1.000
_cell.length_c   1.000
_cell.angle_alpha   90.00
_cell.angle_beta   90.00
_cell.angle_gamma   90.00
#
_symmetry.space_group_name_H-M   'P 1'
#
loop_
_entity.id
_entity.type
_entity.pdbx_description
1 polymer ?
#
loop_
_entity_poly.entity_id
_entity_poly.type
_entity_poly.pdbx_seq_one_letter_code
_entity_poly.pdbx_strand_id
1 'polypeptide(L)'
;MTISKWFSRIGIGVLVVSFGISLGSCTSKITEEQLIALKELRKEERNLSEQIKKKQDEKSKLEAEIKSRKGELKKCQDEVDFIKQKLALWPDIWPDWKPDQGVK
;
A
#
# COMPACT_ATOMS: atom_id res chain seq x y z
N MET A 1 64.75 9.74 20.59
CA MET A 1 63.76 8.68 20.84
C MET A 1 63.25 8.82 22.28
N THR A 2 62.17 9.55 22.52
CA THR A 2 61.62 9.80 23.88
C THR A 2 60.08 9.87 23.87
N ILE A 3 59.43 9.01 23.07
CA ILE A 3 57.95 8.94 22.96
C ILE A 3 57.34 7.89 23.92
N SER A 4 58.15 6.99 24.48
CA SER A 4 57.67 5.83 25.27
C SER A 4 57.10 6.18 26.66
N LYS A 5 57.47 7.32 27.24
CA LYS A 5 57.06 7.70 28.61
C LYS A 5 55.65 8.30 28.69
N TRP A 6 55.12 8.79 27.57
CA TRP A 6 53.80 9.45 27.53
C TRP A 6 52.65 8.44 27.46
N PHE A 7 52.81 7.35 26.71
CA PHE A 7 51.81 6.29 26.59
C PHE A 7 51.57 5.51 27.89
N SER A 8 52.58 5.39 28.75
CA SER A 8 52.47 4.65 30.02
C SER A 8 51.53 5.34 31.04
N ARG A 9 51.37 6.67 30.98
CA ARG A 9 50.47 7.41 31.89
C ARG A 9 49.03 7.50 31.39
N ILE A 10 48.83 7.39 30.06
CA ILE A 10 47.51 7.43 29.43
C ILE A 10 46.78 6.08 29.61
N GLY A 11 47.51 4.96 29.59
CA GLY A 11 46.93 3.62 29.72
C GLY A 11 46.18 3.35 31.03
N ILE A 12 46.59 3.98 32.14
CA ILE A 12 45.95 3.80 33.46
C ILE A 12 44.69 4.65 33.60
N GLY A 13 44.66 5.85 33.01
CA GLY A 13 43.49 6.74 33.06
C GLY A 13 42.29 6.23 32.25
N VAL A 14 42.55 5.57 31.12
CA VAL A 14 41.49 5.04 30.23
C VAL A 14 40.78 3.83 30.88
N LEU A 15 41.50 2.99 31.60
CA LEU A 15 40.95 1.79 32.26
C LEU A 15 39.94 2.13 33.36
N VAL A 16 40.17 3.20 34.13
CA VAL A 16 39.27 3.62 35.23
C VAL A 16 37.96 4.22 34.69
N VAL A 17 38.03 4.98 33.59
CA VAL A 17 36.85 5.58 32.95
C VAL A 17 35.97 4.50 32.29
N SER A 18 36.58 3.49 31.64
CA SER A 18 35.80 2.39 31.05
C SER A 18 35.11 1.49 32.08
N PHE A 19 35.70 1.35 33.28
CA PHE A 19 35.13 0.53 34.35
C PHE A 19 33.97 1.24 35.08
N GLY A 20 34.04 2.58 35.21
CA GLY A 20 32.97 3.38 35.82
C GLY A 20 31.68 3.44 35.00
N ILE A 21 31.77 3.42 33.67
CA ILE A 21 30.59 3.43 32.78
C ILE A 21 29.87 2.07 32.83
N SER A 22 30.61 0.97 32.99
CA SER A 22 30.05 -0.38 33.03
C SER A 22 29.22 -0.67 34.30
N LEU A 23 29.50 0.00 35.42
CA LEU A 23 28.76 -0.17 36.68
C LEU A 23 27.50 0.71 36.78
N GLY A 24 27.34 1.71 35.91
CA GLY A 24 26.15 2.57 35.84
C GLY A 24 25.05 2.08 34.88
N SER A 25 25.33 1.07 34.05
CA SER A 25 24.42 0.59 33.00
C SER A 25 23.57 -0.63 33.37
N CYS A 26 23.61 -1.11 34.61
CA CYS A 26 22.67 -2.12 35.10
C CYS A 26 21.47 -1.45 35.78
N THR A 27 20.34 -1.43 35.07
CA THR A 27 18.97 -1.12 35.53
C THR A 27 18.67 0.31 35.98
N SER A 28 18.63 1.23 35.02
CA SER A 28 17.68 2.35 35.16
C SER A 28 16.29 1.80 34.87
N LYS A 29 15.55 1.48 35.93
CA LYS A 29 14.09 1.29 35.92
C LYS A 29 13.48 2.29 34.93
N ILE A 30 12.72 1.81 33.94
CA ILE A 30 12.04 2.67 32.95
C ILE A 30 11.32 3.80 33.71
N THR A 31 11.65 5.05 33.38
CA THR A 31 11.06 6.20 34.06
C THR A 31 9.57 6.29 33.71
N GLU A 32 8.74 6.84 34.59
CA GLU A 32 7.29 6.92 34.36
C GLU A 32 6.96 7.68 33.07
N GLU A 33 7.75 8.70 32.74
CA GLU A 33 7.69 9.45 31.48
C GLU A 33 7.91 8.54 30.26
N GLN A 34 8.86 7.61 30.32
CA GLN A 34 9.10 6.65 29.23
C GLN A 34 7.97 5.63 29.10
N LEU A 35 7.31 5.25 30.20
CA LEU A 35 6.13 4.39 30.15
C LEU A 35 4.92 5.10 29.55
N ILE A 36 4.73 6.39 29.83
CA ILE A 36 3.66 7.21 29.25
C ILE A 36 3.90 7.37 27.75
N ALA A 37 5.12 7.74 27.33
CA ALA A 37 5.48 7.84 25.93
C ALA A 37 5.25 6.52 25.17
N LEU A 38 5.63 5.39 25.77
CA LEU A 38 5.46 4.07 25.17
C LEU A 38 3.97 3.65 25.08
N LYS A 39 3.13 4.08 26.02
CA LYS A 39 1.67 3.90 25.92
C LYS A 39 1.07 4.73 24.79
N GLU A 40 1.49 5.98 24.63
CA GLU A 40 0.99 6.83 23.55
C GLU A 40 1.40 6.28 22.18
N LEU A 41 2.67 5.89 22.02
CA LEU A 41 3.15 5.25 20.79
C LEU A 41 2.36 3.99 20.43
N ARG A 42 2.03 3.13 21.42
CA ARG A 42 1.18 1.96 21.16
C ARG A 42 -0.25 2.31 20.79
N LYS A 43 -0.78 3.42 21.30
CA LYS A 43 -2.11 3.91 20.94
C LYS A 43 -2.11 4.46 19.52
N GLU A 44 -1.09 5.23 19.15
CA GLU A 44 -0.87 5.69 17.79
C GLU A 44 -0.70 4.54 16.81
N GLU A 45 0.10 3.52 17.15
CA GLU A 45 0.30 2.32 16.34
C GLU A 45 -1.03 1.60 16.05
N ARG A 46 -1.86 1.41 17.09
CA ARG A 46 -3.19 0.79 16.93
C ARG A 46 -4.10 1.61 16.05
N ASN A 47 -4.13 2.93 16.26
CA ASN A 47 -4.94 3.85 15.47
C ASN A 47 -4.51 3.85 14.00
N LEU A 48 -3.21 3.94 13.72
CA LEU A 48 -2.65 3.89 12.37
C LEU A 48 -2.94 2.53 11.71
N SER A 49 -2.79 1.43 12.43
CA SER A 49 -3.09 0.09 11.93
C SER A 49 -4.57 -0.07 11.55
N GLU A 50 -5.49 0.46 12.37
CA GLU A 50 -6.92 0.49 12.07
C GLU A 50 -7.24 1.35 10.84
N GLN A 51 -6.61 2.53 10.73
CA GLN A 51 -6.75 3.39 9.56
C GLN A 51 -6.24 2.74 8.28
N ILE A 52 -5.09 2.05 8.35
CA ILE A 52 -4.53 1.29 7.22
C ILE A 52 -5.51 0.22 6.78
N LYS A 53 -6.04 -0.56 7.72
CA LYS A 53 -7.02 -1.61 7.43
C LYS A 53 -8.27 -1.03 6.75
N LYS A 54 -8.82 0.06 7.30
CA LYS A 54 -9.97 0.76 6.72
C LYS A 54 -9.69 1.24 5.30
N LYS A 55 -8.52 1.83 5.06
CA LYS A 55 -8.12 2.31 3.73
C LYS A 55 -7.91 1.17 2.74
N GLN A 56 -7.40 0.03 3.19
CA GLN A 56 -7.25 -1.16 2.37
C GLN A 56 -8.62 -1.74 1.98
N ASP A 57 -9.58 -1.76 2.91
CA ASP A 57 -10.96 -2.18 2.62
C ASP A 57 -11.66 -1.22 1.64
N GLU A 58 -11.50 0.10 1.83
CA GLU A 58 -11.99 1.12 0.91
C GLU A 58 -11.40 0.93 -0.50
N LYS A 59 -10.08 0.70 -0.59
CA LYS A 59 -9.39 0.45 -1.86
C LYS A 59 -9.95 -0.79 -2.56
N SER A 60 -10.10 -1.90 -1.85
CA SER A 60 -10.64 -3.14 -2.40
C SER A 60 -12.06 -2.95 -2.97
N LYS A 61 -12.92 -2.23 -2.24
CA LYS A 61 -14.28 -1.90 -2.71
C LYS A 61 -14.25 -1.05 -3.98
N LEU A 62 -13.42 -0.01 -4.02
CA LEU A 62 -13.28 0.86 -5.18
C LEU A 62 -12.74 0.10 -6.40
N GLU A 63 -11.77 -0.78 -6.21
CA GLU A 63 -11.23 -1.63 -7.29
C GLU A 63 -12.30 -2.58 -7.86
N ALA A 64 -13.14 -3.15 -6.99
CA ALA A 64 -14.27 -3.99 -7.41
C ALA A 64 -15.31 -3.19 -8.20
N GLU A 65 -15.65 -1.98 -7.76
CA GLU A 65 -16.57 -1.10 -8.47
C GLU A 65 -16.03 -0.70 -9.83
N ILE A 66 -14.76 -0.27 -9.91
CA ILE A 66 -14.10 0.08 -11.17
C ILE A 66 -14.13 -1.11 -12.13
N LYS A 67 -13.85 -2.33 -11.65
CA LYS A 67 -13.92 -3.54 -12.48
C LYS A 67 -15.33 -3.78 -13.01
N SER A 68 -16.37 -3.61 -12.18
CA SER A 68 -17.77 -3.73 -12.62
C SER A 68 -18.10 -2.70 -13.70
N ARG A 69 -17.78 -1.43 -13.47
CA ARG A 69 -18.06 -0.34 -14.43
C ARG A 69 -17.32 -0.51 -15.74
N LYS A 70 -16.07 -0.97 -15.72
CA LYS A 70 -15.34 -1.34 -16.95
C LYS A 70 -16.01 -2.48 -17.70
N GLY A 71 -16.55 -3.47 -16.98
CA GLY A 71 -17.32 -4.57 -17.58
C GLY A 71 -18.61 -4.09 -18.26
N GLU A 72 -19.37 -3.21 -17.60
CA GLU A 72 -20.57 -2.58 -18.16
C GLU A 72 -20.26 -1.76 -19.42
N LEU A 73 -19.21 -0.93 -19.35
CA LEU A 73 -18.78 -0.11 -20.48
C LEU A 73 -18.37 -0.97 -21.69
N LYS A 74 -17.65 -2.07 -21.45
CA LYS A 74 -17.28 -3.01 -22.52
C LYS A 74 -18.52 -3.62 -23.18
N LYS A 75 -19.50 -4.09 -22.41
CA LYS A 75 -20.75 -4.64 -22.95
C LYS A 75 -21.49 -3.62 -23.81
N CYS A 76 -21.61 -2.39 -23.32
CA CYS A 76 -22.24 -1.30 -24.07
C CYS A 76 -21.51 -1.03 -25.39
N GLN A 77 -20.18 -1.01 -25.36
CA GLN A 77 -19.37 -0.84 -26.58
C GLN A 77 -19.59 -1.99 -27.56
N ASP A 78 -19.57 -3.24 -27.09
CA ASP A 78 -19.79 -4.44 -27.91
C ASP A 78 -21.19 -4.42 -28.57
N GLU A 79 -22.23 -3.99 -27.84
CA GLU A 79 -23.58 -3.82 -28.36
C GLU A 79 -23.68 -2.73 -29.44
N VAL A 80 -23.05 -1.57 -29.19
CA VAL A 80 -23.00 -0.47 -30.15
C VAL A 80 -22.30 -0.89 -31.43
N ASP A 81 -21.17 -1.58 -31.32
CA ASP A 81 -20.41 -2.04 -32.47
C ASP A 81 -21.17 -3.12 -33.26
N PHE A 82 -21.88 -4.01 -32.57
CA PHE A 82 -22.80 -4.95 -33.21
C PHE A 82 -23.90 -4.23 -34.01
N ILE A 83 -24.56 -3.24 -33.42
CA ILE A 83 -25.61 -2.47 -34.11
C ILE A 83 -25.02 -1.73 -35.32
N LYS A 84 -23.86 -1.09 -35.18
CA LYS A 84 -23.18 -0.40 -36.28
C LYS A 84 -22.84 -1.34 -37.43
N GLN A 85 -22.34 -2.54 -37.14
CA GLN A 85 -22.05 -3.55 -38.16
C GLN A 85 -23.33 -3.96 -38.91
N LYS A 86 -24.44 -4.18 -38.20
CA LYS A 86 -25.73 -4.54 -38.81
C LYS A 86 -26.31 -3.38 -39.64
N LEU A 87 -26.19 -2.16 -39.15
CA LEU A 87 -26.65 -0.96 -39.85
C LEU A 87 -25.84 -0.71 -41.14
N ALA A 88 -24.53 -0.94 -41.12
CA ALA A 88 -23.69 -0.79 -42.31
C ALA A 88 -24.06 -1.76 -43.45
N LEU A 89 -24.68 -2.89 -43.10
CA LEU A 89 -25.17 -3.90 -44.04
C LEU A 89 -26.64 -3.65 -44.46
N TRP A 90 -27.29 -2.60 -43.95
CA TRP A 90 -28.66 -2.22 -44.33
C TRP A 90 -28.69 -1.55 -45.72
N PRO A 91 -29.70 -1.81 -46.59
CA PRO A 91 -30.84 -2.73 -46.44
C PRO A 91 -30.59 -4.18 -46.89
N ASP A 92 -29.42 -4.50 -47.43
CA ASP A 92 -29.06 -5.82 -47.99
C ASP A 92 -28.61 -6.84 -46.91
N ILE A 93 -29.25 -6.81 -45.74
CA ILE A 93 -29.00 -7.78 -44.65
C ILE A 93 -29.73 -9.10 -44.86
N TRP A 94 -30.61 -9.18 -45.88
CA TRP A 94 -31.33 -10.38 -46.27
C TRP A 94 -31.25 -10.58 -47.79
N PRO A 95 -30.11 -11.08 -48.31
CA PRO A 95 -29.95 -11.33 -49.75
C PRO A 95 -31.01 -12.29 -50.33
N ASP A 96 -31.64 -13.11 -49.48
CA ASP A 96 -32.68 -14.08 -49.87
C ASP A 96 -34.13 -13.63 -49.56
N TRP A 97 -34.35 -12.47 -48.94
CA TRP A 97 -35.70 -12.00 -48.62
C TRP A 97 -36.27 -11.16 -49.77
N LYS A 98 -37.20 -11.74 -50.53
CA LYS A 98 -38.00 -11.03 -51.54
C LYS A 98 -39.39 -10.74 -50.94
N PRO A 99 -39.74 -9.49 -50.61
CA PRO A 99 -41.13 -9.16 -50.34
C PRO A 99 -41.91 -9.23 -51.66
N ASP A 100 -42.94 -10.07 -51.67
CA ASP A 100 -43.94 -10.20 -52.73
C ASP A 100 -43.46 -10.85 -54.05
N GLN A 101 -43.43 -12.19 -54.04
CA GLN A 101 -43.84 -12.92 -55.25
C GLN A 101 -45.37 -12.97 -55.21
N GLY A 102 -45.97 -12.02 -55.94
CA GLY A 102 -47.40 -11.72 -56.00
C GLY A 102 -48.32 -12.87 -55.63
N VAL A 103 -49.09 -12.66 -54.56
CA VAL A 103 -50.36 -13.36 -54.37
C VAL A 103 -51.25 -13.01 -55.57
N LYS A 104 -51.37 -13.93 -56.51
CA LYS A 104 -52.45 -14.02 -57.49
C LYS A 104 -53.08 -15.39 -57.40
#